data_AF-A0A9P0D5Z9-F1
#
_entry.id   AF-A0A9P0D5Z9-F1
#
_cell.length_a   1.000
_cell.length_b   1.000
_cell.length_c   1.000
_cell.angle_alpha   90.00
_cell.angle_beta   90.00
_cell.angle_gamma   90.00
#
_symmetry.space_group_name_H-M   'P 1'
#
loop_
_entity.id
_entity.type
_entity.pdbx_description
1 polymer ?
#
loop_
_entity_poly.entity_id
_entity_poly.type
_entity_poly.pdbx_seq_one_letter_code
_entity_poly.pdbx_strand_id
1 'polypeptide(L)'
;MDLRDGKKTGAGEDMEEKKETIEEIPENEKMMSMFAMIMSRMEESREENRQMREENREMMEKNGAMMNRLEENMEKKMEKNRKMLEKKMEEGIVRFEGKVDRLVEKVGNIGRRLDSTKVELSQEMEFLKVETDKKLEQNKEVIREEVIGRINEIEKVQDDKIRRFVGRDVNDNFVKVQEAVALVDKRSEERDEAIEDRIRGIENIGVVKSIGVFQGGRIENRFDGSIRKIHSEVFVNILRNRTANINCVEEMKEYIREAFDKDVLLWFSSREREFVSYEDFEKSFLDCYWGEIKESLRNAKETVSGRNTAEKTEERERYKKIKENPLLYE
;
A
#
# COMPACT_ATOMS: atom_id res chain seq x y z
N MET A 1 50.92 -85.48 -60.00
CA MET A 1 49.71 -86.14 -60.52
C MET A 1 49.58 -85.75 -61.99
N ASP A 2 49.73 -86.59 -62.99
CA ASP A 2 50.23 -87.95 -63.12
C ASP A 2 50.51 -88.13 -64.62
N LEU A 3 51.67 -88.72 -64.90
CA LEU A 3 51.93 -89.80 -65.87
C LEU A 3 51.31 -89.66 -67.28
N ARG A 4 52.13 -89.44 -68.31
CA ARG A 4 52.75 -90.50 -69.14
C ARG A 4 51.73 -91.54 -69.62
N ASP A 5 51.51 -91.57 -70.93
CA ASP A 5 51.66 -92.82 -71.68
C ASP A 5 52.02 -92.55 -73.13
N GLY A 6 53.13 -93.16 -73.55
CA GLY A 6 53.49 -93.36 -74.94
C GLY A 6 53.37 -94.84 -75.28
N LYS A 7 53.00 -95.13 -76.52
CA LYS A 7 53.18 -96.41 -77.24
C LYS A 7 53.19 -96.04 -78.73
N LYS A 8 54.32 -96.06 -79.45
CA LYS A 8 55.08 -97.20 -80.01
C LYS A 8 54.18 -98.22 -80.73
N THR A 9 54.31 -98.26 -82.07
CA THR A 9 54.61 -99.38 -82.99
C THR A 9 54.26 -98.89 -84.41
N GLY A 10 55.10 -98.95 -85.45
CA GLY A 10 56.22 -99.85 -85.70
C GLY A 10 55.74 -101.13 -86.39
N ALA A 11 55.40 -101.04 -87.68
CA ALA A 11 55.26 -102.13 -88.66
C ALA A 11 55.25 -101.43 -90.05
N GLY A 12 56.17 -101.63 -91.00
CA GLY A 12 57.09 -102.74 -91.20
C GLY A 12 56.40 -103.82 -92.04
N GLU A 13 56.69 -103.81 -93.36
CA GLU A 13 56.38 -104.85 -94.36
C GLU A 13 54.87 -104.88 -94.76
N ASP A 14 54.46 -104.78 -96.03
CA ASP A 14 54.92 -105.48 -97.23
C ASP A 14 54.88 -104.57 -98.48
N MET A 15 56.00 -104.49 -99.21
CA MET A 15 56.01 -104.03 -100.60
C MET A 15 55.87 -105.25 -101.50
N GLU A 16 54.64 -105.50 -101.94
CA GLU A 16 54.34 -106.49 -102.96
C GLU A 16 54.66 -105.89 -104.34
N GLU A 17 55.76 -106.36 -104.93
CA GLU A 17 56.24 -106.04 -106.28
C GLU A 17 55.24 -106.54 -107.34
N LYS A 18 54.21 -105.74 -107.65
CA LYS A 18 53.42 -105.92 -108.88
C LYS A 18 54.13 -105.25 -110.05
N LYS A 19 54.96 -106.02 -110.74
CA LYS A 19 55.40 -105.74 -112.12
C LYS A 19 54.25 -106.05 -113.07
N GLU A 20 53.41 -105.05 -113.33
CA GLU A 20 52.47 -105.06 -114.45
C GLU A 20 52.76 -103.85 -115.35
N THR A 21 53.35 -104.17 -116.50
CA THR A 21 53.18 -103.51 -117.79
C THR A 21 53.15 -101.98 -117.81
N ILE A 22 54.33 -101.39 -118.04
CA ILE A 22 54.45 -100.00 -118.50
C ILE A 22 53.97 -99.99 -119.95
N GLU A 23 52.69 -99.67 -120.16
CA GLU A 23 52.28 -99.03 -121.41
C GLU A 23 52.99 -97.67 -121.46
N GLU A 24 53.73 -97.43 -122.54
CA GLU A 24 54.32 -96.12 -122.85
C GLU A 24 53.19 -95.11 -123.07
N ILE A 25 52.73 -94.53 -121.97
CA ILE A 25 51.93 -93.32 -121.92
C ILE A 25 52.82 -92.18 -122.44
N PRO A 26 52.49 -91.50 -123.55
CA PRO A 26 53.31 -90.44 -124.12
C PRO A 26 53.57 -89.34 -123.07
N GLU A 27 54.77 -88.73 -123.05
CA GLU A 27 55.21 -87.73 -122.03
C GLU A 27 54.18 -86.63 -121.73
N ASN A 28 53.32 -86.31 -122.71
CA ASN A 28 52.22 -85.37 -122.60
C ASN A 28 51.16 -85.80 -121.55
N GLU A 29 50.87 -87.10 -121.43
CA GLU A 29 49.90 -87.64 -120.47
C GLU A 29 50.45 -87.74 -119.04
N LYS A 30 51.76 -87.98 -118.86
CA LYS A 30 52.42 -87.87 -117.54
C LYS A 30 52.43 -86.44 -117.02
N MET A 31 52.68 -85.45 -117.90
CA MET A 31 52.61 -84.03 -117.55
C MET A 31 51.18 -83.63 -117.17
N MET A 32 50.18 -84.06 -117.94
CA MET A 32 48.76 -83.81 -117.63
C MET A 32 48.32 -84.48 -116.32
N SER A 33 48.83 -85.68 -116.02
CA SER A 33 48.59 -86.36 -114.74
C SER A 33 49.21 -85.61 -113.55
N MET A 34 50.45 -85.12 -113.67
CA MET A 34 51.08 -84.29 -112.63
C MET A 34 50.36 -82.94 -112.45
N PHE A 35 49.92 -82.29 -113.53
CA PHE A 35 49.11 -81.08 -113.45
C PHE A 35 47.75 -81.33 -112.79
N ALA A 36 47.07 -82.42 -113.15
CA ALA A 36 45.81 -82.82 -112.50
C ALA A 36 46.01 -83.05 -111.00
N MET A 37 47.09 -83.72 -110.60
CA MET A 37 47.42 -83.93 -109.19
C MET A 37 47.72 -82.62 -108.43
N ILE A 38 48.46 -81.68 -109.06
CA ILE A 38 48.74 -80.36 -108.47
C ILE A 38 47.45 -79.53 -108.34
N MET A 39 46.60 -79.56 -109.37
CA MET A 39 45.30 -78.87 -109.35
C MET A 39 44.38 -79.46 -108.29
N SER A 40 44.26 -80.80 -108.21
CA SER A 40 43.51 -81.48 -107.15
C SER A 40 44.03 -81.13 -105.76
N ARG A 41 45.35 -81.12 -105.55
CA ARG A 41 45.94 -80.75 -104.25
C ARG A 41 45.74 -79.28 -103.90
N MET A 42 45.72 -78.38 -104.91
CA MET A 42 45.35 -76.98 -104.71
C MET A 42 43.86 -76.81 -104.43
N GLU A 43 43.00 -77.61 -105.06
CA GLU A 43 41.55 -77.65 -104.80
C GLU A 43 41.28 -78.12 -103.36
N GLU A 44 41.92 -79.22 -102.94
CA GLU A 44 41.86 -79.75 -101.56
C GLU A 44 42.35 -78.71 -100.54
N SER A 45 43.51 -78.08 -100.78
CA SER A 45 44.01 -77.03 -99.88
C SER A 45 43.11 -75.79 -99.84
N ARG A 46 42.44 -75.44 -100.95
CA ARG A 46 41.45 -74.37 -100.97
C ARG A 46 40.18 -74.75 -100.21
N GLU A 47 39.75 -76.00 -100.31
CA GLU A 47 38.60 -76.51 -99.58
C GLU A 47 38.87 -76.60 -98.08
N GLU A 48 40.03 -77.14 -97.68
CA GLU A 48 40.49 -77.17 -96.28
C GLU A 48 40.59 -75.74 -95.71
N ASN A 49 41.14 -74.79 -96.47
CA ASN A 49 41.17 -73.39 -96.07
C ASN A 49 39.77 -72.76 -95.98
N ARG A 50 38.82 -73.17 -96.84
CA ARG A 50 37.43 -72.70 -96.79
C ARG A 50 36.75 -73.24 -95.54
N GLN A 51 36.89 -74.53 -95.28
CA GLN A 51 36.35 -75.20 -94.11
C GLN A 51 36.92 -74.60 -92.81
N MET A 52 38.24 -74.39 -92.73
CA MET A 52 38.87 -73.74 -91.58
C MET A 52 38.34 -72.31 -91.36
N ARG A 53 38.09 -71.55 -92.43
CA ARG A 53 37.49 -70.20 -92.32
C ARG A 53 36.03 -70.24 -91.86
N GLU A 54 35.27 -71.24 -92.29
CA GLU A 54 33.88 -71.45 -91.89
C GLU A 54 33.78 -71.91 -90.42
N GLU A 55 34.60 -72.88 -90.01
CA GLU A 55 34.74 -73.31 -88.62
C GLU A 55 35.17 -72.16 -87.70
N ASN A 56 36.13 -71.33 -88.14
CA ASN A 56 36.53 -70.14 -87.40
C ASN A 56 35.40 -69.09 -87.32
N ARG A 57 34.59 -68.93 -88.38
CA ARG A 57 33.43 -68.03 -88.37
C ARG A 57 32.37 -68.54 -87.38
N GLU A 58 32.03 -69.82 -87.44
CA GLU A 58 31.08 -70.42 -86.48
C GLU A 58 31.58 -70.31 -85.05
N MET A 59 32.87 -70.51 -84.81
CA MET A 59 33.47 -70.36 -83.48
C MET A 59 33.35 -68.91 -82.99
N MET A 60 33.59 -67.92 -83.86
CA MET A 60 33.42 -66.51 -83.53
C MET A 60 31.94 -66.16 -83.24
N GLU A 61 31.00 -66.69 -84.02
CA GLU A 61 29.57 -66.50 -83.77
C GLU A 61 29.12 -67.14 -82.44
N LYS A 62 29.58 -68.36 -82.14
CA LYS A 62 29.35 -69.04 -80.86
C LYS A 62 29.96 -68.26 -79.69
N ASN A 63 31.17 -67.73 -79.85
CA ASN A 63 31.83 -66.88 -78.86
C ASN A 63 31.06 -65.57 -78.64
N GLY A 64 30.60 -64.91 -79.72
CA GLY A 64 29.77 -63.71 -79.64
C GLY A 64 28.45 -63.96 -78.91
N ALA A 65 27.76 -65.06 -79.23
CA ALA A 65 26.55 -65.47 -78.53
C ALA A 65 26.79 -65.78 -77.05
N MET A 66 27.94 -66.38 -76.70
CA MET A 66 28.32 -66.63 -75.30
C MET A 66 28.58 -65.33 -74.55
N MET A 67 29.27 -64.36 -75.17
CA MET A 67 29.52 -63.04 -74.56
C MET A 67 28.22 -62.26 -74.35
N ASN A 68 27.31 -62.23 -75.33
CA ASN A 68 26.00 -61.59 -75.18
C ASN A 68 25.19 -62.21 -74.03
N ARG A 69 25.22 -63.54 -73.88
CA ARG A 69 24.58 -64.23 -72.72
C ARG A 69 25.24 -63.86 -71.40
N LEU A 70 26.57 -63.66 -71.40
CA LEU A 70 27.31 -63.27 -70.20
C LEU A 70 26.96 -61.83 -69.80
N GLU A 71 26.87 -60.91 -70.76
CA GLU A 71 26.41 -59.54 -70.56
C GLU A 71 24.97 -59.50 -70.03
N GLU A 72 24.04 -60.22 -70.65
CA GLU A 72 22.64 -60.29 -70.21
C GLU A 72 22.53 -60.85 -68.78
N ASN A 73 23.33 -61.86 -68.44
CA ASN A 73 23.37 -62.41 -67.08
C ASN A 73 23.95 -61.42 -66.05
N MET A 74 24.98 -60.66 -66.43
CA MET A 74 25.52 -59.60 -65.57
C MET A 74 24.50 -58.49 -65.36
N GLU A 75 23.81 -58.04 -66.40
CA GLU A 75 22.78 -57.01 -66.33
C GLU A 75 21.62 -57.46 -65.43
N LYS A 76 21.10 -58.68 -65.62
CA LYS A 76 20.06 -59.26 -64.75
C LYS A 76 20.51 -59.34 -63.29
N LYS A 77 21.78 -59.67 -63.03
CA LYS A 77 22.34 -59.74 -61.68
C LYS A 77 22.45 -58.35 -61.05
N MET A 78 22.91 -57.36 -61.81
CA MET A 78 22.99 -55.97 -61.38
C MET A 78 21.61 -55.39 -61.09
N GLU A 79 20.63 -55.66 -61.94
CA GLU A 79 19.24 -55.23 -61.75
C GLU A 79 18.62 -55.86 -60.50
N LYS A 80 18.84 -57.17 -60.28
CA LYS A 80 18.39 -57.87 -59.08
C LYS A 80 19.03 -57.29 -57.81
N ASN A 81 20.31 -56.96 -57.86
CA ASN A 81 21.02 -56.32 -56.75
C ASN A 81 20.48 -54.91 -56.48
N ARG A 82 20.22 -54.12 -57.52
CA ARG A 82 19.62 -52.78 -57.41
C ARG A 82 18.26 -52.85 -56.72
N LYS A 83 17.35 -53.69 -57.21
CA LYS A 83 16.02 -53.87 -56.61
C LYS A 83 16.08 -54.33 -55.15
N MET A 84 17.03 -55.21 -54.81
CA MET A 84 17.21 -55.64 -53.42
C MET A 84 17.70 -54.49 -52.52
N LEU A 85 18.60 -53.64 -53.04
CA LEU A 85 19.10 -52.49 -52.31
C LEU A 85 17.99 -51.45 -52.10
N GLU A 86 17.23 -51.11 -53.15
CA GLU A 86 16.08 -50.21 -53.09
C GLU A 86 15.07 -50.70 -52.05
N LYS A 87 14.68 -51.97 -52.10
CA LYS A 87 13.76 -52.56 -51.11
C LYS A 87 14.29 -52.46 -49.67
N LYS A 88 15.58 -52.72 -49.45
CA LYS A 88 16.20 -52.58 -48.12
C LYS A 88 16.22 -51.13 -47.63
N MET A 89 16.42 -50.18 -48.54
CA MET A 89 16.37 -48.75 -48.23
C MET A 89 14.94 -48.31 -47.88
N GLU A 90 13.95 -48.69 -48.68
CA GLU A 90 12.53 -48.41 -48.42
C GLU A 90 12.08 -48.99 -47.06
N GLU A 91 12.37 -50.26 -46.79
CA GLU A 91 12.08 -50.86 -45.48
C GLU A 91 12.83 -50.15 -44.33
N GLY A 92 14.04 -49.65 -44.61
CA GLY A 92 14.80 -48.83 -43.67
C GLY A 92 14.11 -47.52 -43.34
N ILE A 93 13.64 -46.80 -44.37
CA ILE A 93 12.92 -45.53 -44.25
C ILE A 93 11.62 -45.72 -43.48
N VAL A 94 10.79 -46.69 -43.87
CA VAL A 94 9.50 -46.96 -43.19
C VAL A 94 9.72 -47.32 -41.71
N ARG A 95 10.75 -48.12 -41.39
CA ARG A 95 11.09 -48.43 -39.99
C ARG A 95 11.54 -47.20 -39.22
N PHE A 96 12.25 -46.28 -39.87
CA PHE A 96 12.72 -45.05 -39.26
C PHE A 96 11.58 -44.08 -39.01
N GLU A 97 10.72 -43.83 -40.01
CA GLU A 97 9.50 -43.02 -39.90
C GLU A 97 8.61 -43.52 -38.76
N GLY A 98 8.35 -44.84 -38.70
CA GLY A 98 7.57 -45.41 -37.60
C GLY A 98 8.22 -45.27 -36.22
N LYS A 99 9.56 -45.11 -36.12
CA LYS A 99 10.22 -44.76 -34.85
C LYS A 99 10.03 -43.28 -34.52
N VAL A 100 10.10 -42.40 -35.51
CA VAL A 100 9.86 -40.96 -35.34
C VAL A 100 8.42 -40.71 -34.89
N ASP A 101 7.42 -41.35 -35.51
CA ASP A 101 6.01 -41.19 -35.12
C ASP A 101 5.77 -41.59 -33.66
N ARG A 102 6.34 -42.72 -33.22
CA ARG A 102 6.27 -43.15 -31.81
C ARG A 102 6.95 -42.17 -30.86
N LEU A 103 8.03 -41.51 -31.28
CA LEU A 103 8.69 -40.48 -30.47
C LEU A 103 7.85 -39.22 -30.39
N VAL A 104 7.28 -38.77 -31.51
CA VAL A 104 6.37 -37.61 -31.56
C VAL A 104 5.15 -37.84 -30.66
N GLU A 105 4.55 -39.02 -30.72
CA GLU A 105 3.42 -39.38 -29.85
C GLU A 105 3.81 -39.36 -28.36
N LYS A 106 4.97 -39.93 -28.00
CA LYS A 106 5.49 -39.89 -26.63
C LYS A 106 5.73 -38.48 -26.14
N VAL A 107 6.36 -37.63 -26.95
CA VAL A 107 6.60 -36.22 -26.62
C VAL A 107 5.28 -35.47 -26.45
N GLY A 108 4.30 -35.71 -27.33
CA GLY A 108 2.97 -35.13 -27.20
C GLY A 108 2.24 -35.55 -25.92
N ASN A 109 2.35 -36.83 -25.53
CA ASN A 109 1.82 -37.34 -24.27
C ASN A 109 2.50 -36.69 -23.05
N ILE A 110 3.82 -36.53 -23.09
CA ILE A 110 4.57 -35.83 -22.03
C ILE A 110 4.12 -34.37 -21.93
N GLY A 111 3.96 -33.67 -23.05
CA GLY A 111 3.46 -32.29 -23.10
C GLY A 111 2.09 -32.16 -22.43
N ARG A 112 1.13 -33.02 -22.79
CA ARG A 112 -0.20 -33.04 -22.16
C ARG A 112 -0.15 -33.28 -20.64
N ARG A 113 0.71 -34.20 -20.19
CA ARG A 113 0.87 -34.46 -18.75
C ARG A 113 1.46 -33.24 -18.04
N LEU A 114 2.44 -32.58 -18.65
CA LEU A 114 3.06 -31.38 -18.09
C LEU A 114 2.04 -30.24 -17.97
N ASP A 115 1.20 -30.05 -18.99
CA ASP A 115 0.13 -29.05 -18.96
C ASP A 115 -0.91 -29.36 -17.85
N SER A 116 -1.30 -30.62 -17.68
CA SER A 116 -2.20 -31.04 -16.58
C SER A 116 -1.59 -30.72 -15.22
N THR A 117 -0.34 -31.13 -14.98
CA THR A 117 0.36 -30.86 -13.73
C THR A 117 0.54 -29.36 -13.48
N LYS A 118 0.78 -28.56 -14.53
CA LYS A 118 0.86 -27.11 -14.40
C LYS A 118 -0.47 -26.51 -13.93
N VAL A 119 -1.61 -26.99 -14.46
CA VAL A 119 -2.94 -26.55 -14.04
C VAL A 119 -3.22 -26.95 -12.58
N GLU A 120 -2.92 -28.19 -12.21
CA GLU A 120 -3.09 -28.70 -10.84
C GLU A 120 -2.28 -27.86 -9.83
N LEU A 121 -1.00 -27.61 -10.11
CA LEU A 121 -0.15 -26.77 -9.26
C LEU A 121 -0.66 -25.33 -9.16
N SER A 122 -1.20 -24.78 -10.25
CA SER A 122 -1.76 -23.43 -10.24
C SER A 122 -3.02 -23.34 -9.35
N GLN A 123 -3.85 -24.38 -9.37
CA GLN A 123 -5.04 -24.47 -8.51
C GLN A 123 -4.65 -24.65 -7.04
N GLU A 124 -3.66 -25.50 -6.75
CA GLU A 124 -3.17 -25.73 -5.39
C GLU A 124 -2.53 -24.46 -4.81
N MET A 125 -1.74 -23.72 -5.60
CA MET A 125 -1.19 -22.44 -5.20
C MET A 125 -2.27 -21.41 -4.87
N GLU A 126 -3.32 -21.31 -5.68
CA GLU A 126 -4.43 -20.39 -5.43
C GLU A 126 -5.19 -20.76 -4.16
N PHE A 127 -5.43 -22.06 -3.94
CA PHE A 127 -6.05 -22.56 -2.71
C PHE A 127 -5.23 -22.19 -1.47
N LEU A 128 -3.92 -22.46 -1.50
CA LEU A 128 -3.01 -22.15 -0.39
C LEU A 128 -2.95 -20.64 -0.11
N LYS A 129 -2.99 -19.81 -1.15
CA LYS A 129 -3.04 -18.35 -1.01
C LYS A 129 -4.30 -17.91 -0.28
N VAL A 130 -5.47 -18.37 -0.72
CA VAL A 130 -6.77 -18.06 -0.09
C VAL A 130 -6.80 -18.56 1.36
N GLU A 131 -6.29 -19.77 1.64
CA GLU A 131 -6.24 -20.30 3.00
C GLU A 131 -5.31 -19.47 3.91
N THR A 132 -4.16 -19.06 3.39
CA THR A 132 -3.20 -18.22 4.12
C THR A 132 -3.79 -16.85 4.43
N ASP A 133 -4.44 -16.21 3.44
CA ASP A 133 -5.10 -14.92 3.61
C ASP A 133 -6.23 -15.01 4.66
N LYS A 134 -7.01 -16.10 4.65
CA LYS A 134 -8.04 -16.36 5.65
C LYS A 134 -7.47 -16.50 7.05
N LYS A 135 -6.40 -17.29 7.24
CA LYS A 135 -5.74 -17.47 8.54
C LYS A 135 -5.12 -16.16 9.03
N LEU A 136 -4.53 -15.38 8.13
CA LEU A 136 -3.97 -14.07 8.44
C LEU A 136 -5.05 -13.12 8.96
N GLU A 137 -6.21 -13.08 8.29
CA GLU A 137 -7.31 -12.20 8.71
C GLU A 137 -7.93 -12.65 10.04
N GLN A 138 -8.09 -13.96 10.26
CA GLN A 138 -8.51 -14.50 11.56
C GLN A 138 -7.55 -14.12 12.68
N ASN A 139 -6.23 -14.23 12.44
CA ASN A 139 -5.23 -13.84 13.43
C ASN A 139 -5.25 -12.34 13.73
N LYS A 140 -5.45 -11.48 12.72
CA LYS A 140 -5.62 -10.04 12.94
C LYS A 140 -6.81 -9.76 13.85
N GLU A 141 -7.92 -10.47 13.65
CA GLU A 141 -9.12 -10.26 14.46
C GLU A 141 -8.93 -10.67 15.92
N VAL A 142 -8.32 -11.83 16.15
CA VAL A 142 -7.96 -12.27 17.51
C VAL A 142 -7.05 -11.25 18.20
N ILE A 143 -6.05 -10.71 17.49
CA ILE A 143 -5.16 -9.68 18.03
C ILE A 143 -5.94 -8.38 18.31
N ARG A 144 -6.86 -7.97 17.43
CA ARG A 144 -7.71 -6.79 17.65
C ARG A 144 -8.54 -6.93 18.92
N GLU A 145 -9.23 -8.06 19.08
CA GLU A 145 -10.05 -8.34 20.27
C GLU A 145 -9.20 -8.34 21.55
N GLU A 146 -8.01 -8.97 21.52
CA GLU A 146 -7.12 -9.00 22.68
C GLU A 146 -6.61 -7.59 23.04
N VAL A 147 -6.24 -6.78 22.04
CA VAL A 147 -5.78 -5.40 22.26
C VAL A 147 -6.90 -4.54 22.84
N ILE A 148 -8.13 -4.62 22.29
CA ILE A 148 -9.30 -3.91 22.81
C ILE A 148 -9.58 -4.33 24.26
N GLY A 149 -9.53 -5.64 24.55
CA GLY A 149 -9.70 -6.15 25.91
C GLY A 149 -8.71 -5.55 26.90
N ARG A 150 -7.42 -5.51 26.54
CA ARG A 150 -6.36 -4.90 27.36
C ARG A 150 -6.54 -3.39 27.53
N ILE A 151 -6.96 -2.67 26.48
CA ILE A 151 -7.25 -1.23 26.56
C ILE A 151 -8.36 -0.99 27.59
N ASN A 152 -9.47 -1.72 27.49
CA ASN A 152 -10.60 -1.59 28.41
C ASN A 152 -10.21 -1.91 29.86
N GLU A 153 -9.34 -2.90 30.09
CA GLU A 153 -8.81 -3.20 31.43
C GLU A 153 -7.95 -2.04 31.98
N ILE A 154 -7.09 -1.45 31.15
CA ILE A 154 -6.26 -0.31 31.53
C ILE A 154 -7.15 0.89 31.89
N GLU A 155 -8.13 1.21 31.05
CA GLU A 155 -9.08 2.30 31.29
C GLU A 155 -9.81 2.11 32.61
N LYS A 156 -10.34 0.91 32.87
CA LYS A 156 -11.01 0.60 34.14
C LYS A 156 -10.09 0.80 35.35
N VAL A 157 -8.84 0.34 35.27
CA VAL A 157 -7.86 0.52 36.36
C VAL A 157 -7.51 2.00 36.55
N GLN A 158 -7.40 2.77 35.48
CA GLN A 158 -7.15 4.21 35.54
C GLN A 158 -8.33 4.96 36.16
N ASP A 159 -9.56 4.67 35.73
CA ASP A 159 -10.78 5.23 36.29
C ASP A 159 -10.91 4.93 37.79
N ASP A 160 -10.62 3.70 38.21
CA ASP A 160 -10.65 3.30 39.62
C ASP A 160 -9.57 4.01 40.44
N LYS A 161 -8.41 4.30 39.85
CA LYS A 161 -7.34 5.10 40.49
C LYS A 161 -7.77 6.55 40.63
N ILE A 162 -8.33 7.15 39.57
CA ILE A 162 -8.82 8.53 39.57
C ILE A 162 -9.92 8.68 40.62
N ARG A 163 -10.91 7.78 40.65
CA ARG A 163 -11.97 7.78 41.67
C ARG A 163 -11.42 7.72 43.09
N ARG A 164 -10.43 6.86 43.36
CA ARG A 164 -9.80 6.74 44.69
C ARG A 164 -8.94 7.94 45.07
N PHE A 165 -8.35 8.62 44.10
CA PHE A 165 -7.55 9.81 44.34
C PHE A 165 -8.44 11.03 44.59
N VAL A 166 -9.34 11.33 43.66
CA VAL A 166 -10.30 12.44 43.77
C VAL A 166 -11.20 12.25 44.99
N GLY A 167 -11.69 11.04 45.25
CA GLY A 167 -12.51 10.77 46.43
C GLY A 167 -11.80 11.04 47.75
N ARG A 168 -10.49 10.78 47.84
CA ARG A 168 -9.69 11.11 49.03
C ARG A 168 -9.46 12.61 49.15
N ASP A 169 -9.02 13.27 48.09
CA ASP A 169 -8.75 14.72 48.10
C ASP A 169 -10.01 15.53 48.40
N VAL A 170 -11.16 15.16 47.82
CA VAL A 170 -12.44 15.82 48.10
C VAL A 170 -12.86 15.59 49.54
N ASN A 171 -12.70 14.38 50.08
CA ASN A 171 -13.05 14.09 51.46
C ASN A 171 -12.14 14.83 52.45
N ASP A 172 -10.82 14.86 52.21
CA ASP A 172 -9.87 15.56 53.06
C ASP A 172 -10.12 17.08 53.03
N ASN A 173 -10.45 17.64 51.86
CA ASN A 173 -10.83 19.04 51.75
C ASN A 173 -12.18 19.32 52.43
N PHE A 174 -13.15 18.40 52.33
CA PHE A 174 -14.43 18.53 53.00
C PHE A 174 -14.28 18.57 54.53
N VAL A 175 -13.46 17.68 55.11
CA VAL A 175 -13.16 17.68 56.55
C VAL A 175 -12.52 19.01 56.97
N LYS A 176 -11.51 19.50 56.23
CA LYS A 176 -10.87 20.80 56.53
C LYS A 176 -11.85 21.97 56.45
N VAL A 177 -12.76 21.97 55.48
CA VAL A 177 -13.80 23.01 55.38
C VAL A 177 -14.77 22.92 56.55
N GLN A 178 -15.21 21.72 56.95
CA GLN A 178 -16.06 21.55 58.12
C GLN A 178 -15.39 22.05 59.41
N GLU A 179 -14.11 21.74 59.61
CA GLU A 179 -13.33 22.24 60.75
C GLU A 179 -13.22 23.78 60.72
N ALA A 180 -12.96 24.37 59.55
CA ALA A 180 -12.89 25.82 59.40
C ALA A 180 -14.24 26.50 59.66
N VAL A 181 -15.35 25.91 59.19
CA VAL A 181 -16.71 26.40 59.45
C VAL A 181 -17.02 26.37 60.94
N ALA A 182 -16.77 25.25 61.61
CA ALA A 182 -16.98 25.14 63.06
C ALA A 182 -16.18 26.18 63.86
N LEU A 183 -14.97 26.51 63.40
CA LEU A 183 -14.14 27.54 64.03
C LEU A 183 -14.66 28.96 63.79
N VAL A 184 -15.25 29.21 62.62
CA VAL A 184 -15.93 30.48 62.31
C VAL A 184 -17.20 30.62 63.15
N ASP A 185 -18.01 29.57 63.26
CA ASP A 185 -19.23 29.56 64.06
C ASP A 185 -18.90 29.86 65.53
N LYS A 186 -17.91 29.16 66.10
CA LYS A 186 -17.44 29.44 67.47
C LYS A 186 -16.97 30.88 67.65
N ARG A 187 -16.22 31.44 66.68
CA ARG A 187 -15.81 32.85 66.72
C ARG A 187 -16.98 33.82 66.56
N SER A 188 -18.05 33.43 65.86
CA SER A 188 -19.26 34.23 65.76
C SER A 188 -19.96 34.27 67.09
N GLU A 189 -20.17 33.10 67.72
CA GLU A 189 -20.77 32.98 69.06
C GLU A 189 -19.99 33.80 70.09
N GLU A 190 -18.65 33.69 70.13
CA GLU A 190 -17.79 34.51 71.01
C GLU A 190 -17.93 36.02 70.74
N ARG A 191 -18.11 36.44 69.48
CA ARG A 191 -18.34 37.85 69.12
C ARG A 191 -19.74 38.31 69.53
N ASP A 192 -20.74 37.47 69.32
CA ASP A 192 -22.13 37.77 69.63
C ASP A 192 -22.30 37.91 71.15
N GLU A 193 -21.69 37.01 71.94
CA GLU A 193 -21.58 37.14 73.41
C GLU A 193 -20.89 38.46 73.80
N ALA A 194 -19.74 38.78 73.19
CA ALA A 194 -19.03 40.02 73.48
C ALA A 194 -19.83 41.29 73.10
N ILE A 195 -20.65 41.23 72.05
CA ILE A 195 -21.57 42.30 71.67
C ILE A 195 -22.69 42.42 72.70
N GLU A 196 -23.29 41.30 73.11
CA GLU A 196 -24.34 41.29 74.13
C GLU A 196 -23.86 41.81 75.48
N ASP A 197 -22.65 41.44 75.90
CA ASP A 197 -22.02 41.95 77.12
C ASP A 197 -21.75 43.45 77.03
N ARG A 198 -21.36 43.94 75.85
CA ARG A 198 -21.13 45.36 75.60
C ARG A 198 -22.45 46.15 75.54
N ILE A 199 -23.52 45.58 74.99
CA ILE A 199 -24.87 46.15 75.03
C ILE A 199 -25.37 46.22 76.48
N ARG A 200 -25.26 45.13 77.25
CA ARG A 200 -25.58 45.13 78.69
C ARG A 200 -24.74 46.13 79.48
N GLY A 201 -23.47 46.31 79.12
CA GLY A 201 -22.61 47.37 79.67
C GLY A 201 -23.14 48.77 79.39
N ILE A 202 -23.63 49.03 78.17
CA ILE A 202 -24.25 50.30 77.78
C ILE A 202 -25.60 50.49 78.50
N GLU A 203 -26.39 49.43 78.67
CA GLU A 203 -27.68 49.50 79.37
C GLU A 203 -27.53 49.70 80.89
N ASN A 204 -26.45 49.16 81.49
CA ASN A 204 -26.12 49.35 82.90
C ASN A 204 -25.43 50.68 83.20
N ILE A 205 -24.77 51.30 82.20
CA ILE A 205 -24.32 52.70 82.26
C ILE A 205 -25.51 53.58 81.86
N GLY A 206 -26.45 53.74 82.80
CA GLY A 206 -27.46 54.78 82.68
C GLY A 206 -26.80 56.11 82.30
N VAL A 207 -27.32 56.74 81.24
CA VAL A 207 -27.00 58.09 80.75
C VAL A 207 -25.72 58.22 79.92
N VAL A 208 -25.86 58.20 78.58
CA VAL A 208 -25.17 59.18 77.71
C VAL A 208 -26.13 59.61 76.59
N LYS A 209 -27.05 60.52 76.94
CA LYS A 209 -27.52 61.56 76.03
C LYS A 209 -26.31 62.46 75.75
N SER A 210 -25.52 62.17 74.72
CA SER A 210 -24.48 63.09 74.27
C SER A 210 -24.06 62.82 72.83
N ILE A 211 -24.40 63.78 71.96
CA ILE A 211 -23.55 64.30 70.86
C ILE A 211 -23.49 63.38 69.61
N GLY A 212 -23.86 63.81 68.40
CA GLY A 212 -23.78 65.16 67.85
C GLY A 212 -25.07 65.65 67.19
N VAL A 213 -25.77 66.50 67.93
CA VAL A 213 -26.31 67.73 67.35
C VAL A 213 -25.08 68.58 66.99
N PHE A 214 -24.74 68.69 65.70
CA PHE A 214 -23.76 69.69 65.26
C PHE A 214 -24.46 71.06 65.23
N GLN A 215 -24.40 71.74 66.38
CA GLN A 215 -24.75 73.16 66.53
C GLN A 215 -23.64 74.04 65.95
N GLY A 216 -24.06 75.16 65.34
CA GLY A 216 -23.28 76.31 64.89
C GLY A 216 -21.78 76.32 65.22
N GLY A 217 -20.98 75.94 64.24
CA GLY A 217 -19.53 76.01 64.25
C GLY A 217 -19.01 75.74 62.85
N ARG A 218 -17.93 76.44 62.45
CA ARG A 218 -17.30 76.41 61.12
C ARG A 218 -17.22 75.00 60.52
N ILE A 219 -17.27 74.92 59.18
CA ILE A 219 -17.15 73.66 58.43
C ILE A 219 -15.76 73.05 58.65
N GLU A 220 -15.63 72.17 59.64
CA GLU A 220 -14.36 71.49 59.95
C GLU A 220 -14.01 70.39 58.92
N ASN A 221 -15.00 69.88 58.19
CA ASN A 221 -14.83 68.83 57.18
C ASN A 221 -15.01 69.41 55.78
N ARG A 222 -13.98 70.08 55.26
CA ARG A 222 -13.97 70.55 53.88
C ARG A 222 -13.77 69.38 52.91
N PHE A 223 -14.45 69.43 51.77
CA PHE A 223 -14.31 68.40 50.74
C PHE A 223 -13.15 68.72 49.80
N ASP A 224 -12.21 67.78 49.70
CA ASP A 224 -10.97 67.90 48.93
C ASP A 224 -10.96 67.04 47.65
N GLY A 225 -12.11 66.44 47.29
CA GLY A 225 -12.26 65.60 46.09
C GLY A 225 -11.98 64.12 46.36
N SER A 226 -11.54 63.74 47.57
CA SER A 226 -11.23 62.35 47.89
C SER A 226 -12.44 61.58 48.43
N ILE A 227 -13.01 60.70 47.61
CA ILE A 227 -14.12 59.78 48.00
C ILE A 227 -13.72 58.86 49.18
N ARG A 228 -12.42 58.63 49.39
CA ARG A 228 -11.92 57.82 50.53
C ARG A 228 -12.14 58.52 51.88
N LYS A 229 -12.22 59.85 51.91
CA LYS A 229 -12.42 60.62 53.15
C LYS A 229 -13.91 60.85 53.41
N ILE A 230 -14.62 61.40 52.43
CA ILE A 230 -16.07 61.60 52.49
C ILE A 230 -16.62 61.28 51.11
N HIS A 231 -17.65 60.43 51.05
CA HIS A 231 -18.31 60.07 49.79
C HIS A 231 -19.08 61.27 49.22
N SER A 232 -18.99 61.51 47.90
CA SER A 232 -19.59 62.69 47.23
C SER A 232 -21.10 62.83 47.48
N GLU A 233 -21.87 61.72 47.42
CA GLU A 233 -23.32 61.72 47.75
C GLU A 233 -23.61 62.02 49.24
N VAL A 234 -22.72 61.61 50.15
CA VAL A 234 -22.89 61.88 51.58
C VAL A 234 -22.59 63.35 51.88
N PHE A 235 -21.52 63.87 51.26
CA PHE A 235 -21.12 65.27 51.41
C PHE A 235 -22.19 66.24 50.90
N VAL A 236 -22.74 65.99 49.70
CA VAL A 236 -23.77 66.87 49.13
C VAL A 236 -25.07 66.85 49.96
N ASN A 237 -25.45 65.70 50.54
CA ASN A 237 -26.60 65.65 51.45
C ASN A 237 -26.38 66.45 52.74
N ILE A 238 -25.16 66.43 53.28
CA ILE A 238 -24.79 67.25 54.44
C ILE A 238 -24.90 68.74 54.08
N LEU A 239 -24.39 69.13 52.91
CA LEU A 239 -24.52 70.50 52.43
C LEU A 239 -25.99 70.89 52.25
N ARG A 240 -26.81 70.07 51.60
CA ARG A 240 -28.23 70.32 51.35
C ARG A 240 -28.99 70.59 52.65
N ASN A 241 -28.77 69.77 53.67
CA ASN A 241 -29.43 69.94 54.96
C ASN A 241 -29.03 71.24 55.67
N ARG A 242 -27.83 71.76 55.40
CA ARG A 242 -27.34 73.02 56.00
C ARG A 242 -27.72 74.25 55.17
N THR A 243 -27.80 74.12 53.85
CA THR A 243 -28.27 75.18 52.95
C THR A 243 -29.79 75.25 52.86
N ALA A 244 -30.52 74.26 53.39
CA ALA A 244 -31.99 74.21 53.38
C ALA A 244 -32.68 75.43 54.02
N ASN A 245 -31.99 76.15 54.92
CA ASN A 245 -32.51 77.36 55.58
C ASN A 245 -31.99 78.67 54.97
N ILE A 246 -31.19 78.61 53.89
CA ILE A 246 -30.62 79.78 53.22
C ILE A 246 -31.48 80.12 52.01
N ASN A 247 -32.19 81.25 52.07
CA ASN A 247 -33.10 81.68 51.00
C ASN A 247 -32.41 82.56 49.93
N CYS A 248 -31.14 82.88 50.11
CA CYS A 248 -30.34 83.69 49.19
C CYS A 248 -29.33 82.82 48.44
N VAL A 249 -29.38 82.84 47.10
CA VAL A 249 -28.49 82.04 46.25
C VAL A 249 -27.02 82.42 46.45
N GLU A 250 -26.72 83.69 46.70
CA GLU A 250 -25.34 84.13 46.90
C GLU A 250 -24.78 83.74 48.27
N GLU A 251 -25.61 83.74 49.31
CA GLU A 251 -25.23 83.21 50.63
C GLU A 251 -25.03 81.69 50.59
N MET A 252 -25.82 80.97 49.80
CA MET A 252 -25.64 79.53 49.56
C MET A 252 -24.30 79.27 48.86
N LYS A 253 -23.97 80.02 47.81
CA LYS A 253 -22.69 79.87 47.10
C LYS A 253 -21.50 80.18 48.00
N GLU A 254 -21.61 81.21 48.84
CA GLU A 254 -20.58 81.52 49.82
C GLU A 254 -20.38 80.38 50.83
N TYR A 255 -21.47 79.77 51.31
CA TYR A 255 -21.39 78.60 52.18
C TYR A 255 -20.72 77.39 51.48
N ILE A 256 -21.04 77.16 50.20
CA ILE A 256 -20.43 76.09 49.41
C ILE A 256 -18.94 76.36 49.19
N ARG A 257 -18.53 77.61 48.94
CA ARG A 257 -17.10 78.00 48.84
C ARG A 257 -16.33 77.67 50.11
N GLU A 258 -16.91 77.97 51.27
CA GLU A 258 -16.26 77.67 52.56
C GLU A 258 -16.16 76.17 52.85
N ALA A 259 -17.02 75.37 52.21
CA ALA A 259 -17.07 73.92 52.38
C ALA A 259 -16.07 73.14 51.52
N PHE A 260 -15.42 73.80 50.55
CA PHE A 260 -14.45 73.17 49.66
C PHE A 260 -13.01 73.50 50.02
N ASP A 261 -12.11 72.58 49.68
CA ASP A 261 -10.67 72.77 49.82
C ASP A 261 -9.96 72.60 48.45
N LYS A 262 -8.82 73.29 48.29
CA LYS A 262 -7.87 73.14 47.18
C LYS A 262 -8.53 73.11 45.78
N ASP A 263 -8.35 72.00 45.05
CA ASP A 263 -8.71 71.85 43.65
C ASP A 263 -10.23 71.84 43.42
N VAL A 264 -11.00 71.41 44.42
CA VAL A 264 -12.47 71.41 44.33
C VAL A 264 -13.01 72.83 44.45
N LEU A 265 -12.37 73.68 45.28
CA LEU A 265 -12.72 75.09 45.34
C LEU A 265 -12.43 75.78 44.00
N LEU A 266 -11.30 75.46 43.35
CA LEU A 266 -10.97 75.98 42.03
C LEU A 266 -12.00 75.55 40.97
N TRP A 267 -12.41 74.28 41.00
CA TRP A 267 -13.49 73.76 40.16
C TRP A 267 -14.80 74.53 40.38
N PHE A 268 -15.21 74.72 41.64
CA PHE A 268 -16.43 75.44 41.97
C PHE A 268 -16.37 76.90 41.48
N SER A 269 -15.28 77.62 41.77
CA SER A 269 -15.11 79.01 41.34
C SER A 269 -15.11 79.18 39.81
N SER A 270 -14.64 78.18 39.06
CA SER A 270 -14.67 78.24 37.59
C SER A 270 -16.08 78.16 36.98
N ARG A 271 -17.03 77.59 37.74
CA ARG A 271 -18.42 77.34 37.30
C ARG A 271 -19.47 78.03 38.16
N GLU A 272 -19.05 78.87 39.11
CA GLU A 272 -19.95 79.50 40.10
C GLU A 272 -21.09 80.32 39.47
N ARG A 273 -20.85 80.88 38.28
CA ARG A 273 -21.86 81.62 37.51
C ARG A 273 -22.92 80.74 36.86
N GLU A 274 -22.65 79.45 36.71
CA GLU A 274 -23.55 78.48 36.09
C GLU A 274 -24.58 77.94 37.09
N PHE A 275 -24.31 78.06 38.40
CA PHE A 275 -25.20 77.57 39.45
C PHE A 275 -26.25 78.64 39.80
N VAL A 276 -27.50 78.42 39.38
CA VAL A 276 -28.62 79.32 39.69
C VAL A 276 -29.42 78.81 40.89
N SER A 277 -29.42 77.50 41.12
CA SER A 277 -30.05 76.81 42.25
C SER A 277 -29.10 75.83 42.94
N TYR A 278 -29.48 75.34 44.12
CA TYR A 278 -28.74 74.27 44.80
C TYR A 278 -28.77 72.97 43.97
N GLU A 279 -29.90 72.70 43.33
CA GLU A 279 -30.12 71.53 42.48
C GLU A 279 -29.18 71.52 41.26
N ASP A 280 -28.94 72.68 40.64
CA ASP A 280 -27.99 72.81 39.52
C ASP A 280 -26.57 72.48 39.96
N PHE A 281 -26.17 72.98 41.13
CA PHE A 281 -24.88 72.68 41.75
C PHE A 281 -24.75 71.19 42.07
N GLU A 282 -25.73 70.62 42.76
CA GLU A 282 -25.69 69.22 43.20
C GLU A 282 -25.55 68.27 42.01
N LYS A 283 -26.32 68.51 40.94
CA LYS A 283 -26.24 67.70 39.73
C LYS A 283 -24.84 67.79 39.10
N SER A 284 -24.33 68.99 38.90
CA SER A 284 -22.99 69.20 38.31
C SER A 284 -21.87 68.61 39.18
N PHE A 285 -22.00 68.70 40.51
CA PHE A 285 -21.06 68.16 41.47
C PHE A 285 -21.04 66.63 41.44
N LEU A 286 -22.20 65.98 41.45
CA LEU A 286 -22.30 64.52 41.39
C LEU A 286 -21.86 63.98 40.03
N ASP A 287 -22.18 64.67 38.93
CA ASP A 287 -21.70 64.27 37.60
C ASP A 287 -20.17 64.29 37.55
N CYS A 288 -19.54 65.32 38.12
CA CYS A 288 -18.08 65.48 38.11
C CYS A 288 -17.33 64.55 39.08
N TYR A 289 -17.87 64.32 40.28
CA TYR A 289 -17.17 63.59 41.37
C TYR A 289 -17.78 62.22 41.68
N TRP A 290 -18.77 61.77 40.91
CA TRP A 290 -19.41 60.46 41.08
C TRP A 290 -19.88 59.82 39.77
N GLY A 291 -20.23 60.60 38.74
CA GLY A 291 -20.81 60.14 37.48
C GLY A 291 -20.03 59.00 36.80
N GLU A 292 -18.73 59.17 36.57
CA GLU A 292 -17.90 58.17 35.87
C GLU A 292 -17.74 56.85 36.67
N ILE A 293 -17.71 56.92 38.00
CA ILE A 293 -17.57 55.76 38.88
C ILE A 293 -18.86 54.93 38.87
N LYS A 294 -20.02 55.60 38.82
CA LYS A 294 -21.34 54.97 38.77
C LYS A 294 -21.57 54.24 37.42
N GLU A 295 -21.10 54.82 36.32
CA GLU A 295 -21.12 54.22 34.98
C GLU A 295 -20.23 52.95 34.93
N SER A 296 -19.02 53.04 35.48
CA SER A 296 -18.06 51.92 35.53
C SER A 296 -18.57 50.73 36.35
N LEU A 297 -19.19 51.00 37.51
CA LEU A 297 -19.83 49.96 38.35
C LEU A 297 -21.02 49.28 37.67
N ARG A 298 -21.73 49.99 36.78
CA ARG A 298 -22.85 49.43 36.01
C ARG A 298 -22.36 48.47 34.93
N ASN A 299 -21.34 48.88 34.17
CA ASN A 299 -20.71 48.05 33.13
C ASN A 299 -20.04 46.78 33.69
N ALA A 300 -19.47 46.86 34.90
CA ALA A 300 -18.90 45.71 35.59
C ALA A 300 -19.95 44.66 36.00
N LYS A 301 -21.19 45.06 36.30
CA LYS A 301 -22.28 44.12 36.60
C LYS A 301 -22.82 43.43 35.34
N GLU A 302 -22.86 44.10 34.21
CA GLU A 302 -23.38 43.53 32.95
C GLU A 302 -22.42 42.51 32.33
N THR A 303 -21.10 42.72 32.43
CA THR A 303 -20.07 41.79 31.94
C THR A 303 -20.04 40.44 32.71
N VAL A 304 -20.44 40.43 33.99
CA VAL A 304 -20.55 39.19 34.78
C VAL A 304 -21.81 38.39 34.41
N SER A 305 -22.88 39.05 33.97
CA SER A 305 -24.11 38.39 33.54
C SER A 305 -23.97 37.70 32.16
N GLY A 306 -23.21 38.31 31.24
CA GLY A 306 -23.01 37.77 29.88
C GLY A 306 -22.12 36.51 29.78
N ARG A 307 -21.18 36.31 30.71
CA ARG A 307 -20.33 35.09 30.71
C ARG A 307 -21.11 33.83 31.06
N ASN A 308 -22.09 33.92 31.96
CA ASN A 308 -22.87 32.77 32.42
C ASN A 308 -23.88 32.24 31.40
N THR A 309 -24.24 33.03 30.38
CA THR A 309 -25.18 32.63 29.33
C THR A 309 -24.46 32.06 28.10
N ALA A 310 -23.27 32.56 27.76
CA ALA A 310 -22.48 32.04 26.64
C ALA A 310 -22.02 30.58 26.87
N GLU A 311 -21.46 30.27 28.05
CA GLU A 311 -20.97 28.92 28.37
C GLU A 311 -22.09 27.86 28.37
N LYS A 312 -23.29 28.21 28.84
CA LYS A 312 -24.45 27.30 28.83
C LYS A 312 -25.00 27.03 27.43
N THR A 313 -24.75 27.91 26.46
CA THR A 313 -25.24 27.77 25.09
C THR A 313 -24.30 26.88 24.27
N GLU A 314 -22.99 27.04 24.43
CA GLU A 314 -21.97 26.19 23.79
C GLU A 314 -22.02 24.74 24.30
N GLU A 315 -22.27 24.55 25.59
CA GLU A 315 -22.38 23.21 26.18
C GLU A 315 -23.62 22.47 25.65
N ARG A 316 -24.77 23.17 25.50
CA ARG A 316 -25.98 22.60 24.90
C ARG A 316 -25.80 22.23 23.42
N GLU A 317 -25.06 23.01 22.64
CA GLU A 317 -24.79 22.67 21.23
C GLU A 317 -23.85 21.47 21.08
N ARG A 318 -22.87 21.31 21.98
CA ARG A 318 -22.00 20.12 22.00
C ARG A 318 -22.78 18.84 22.28
N TYR A 319 -23.66 18.84 23.29
CA TYR A 319 -24.49 17.67 23.59
C TYR A 319 -25.47 17.32 22.47
N LYS A 320 -25.95 18.32 21.71
CA LYS A 320 -26.86 18.09 20.58
C LYS A 320 -26.14 17.42 19.40
N LYS A 321 -24.91 17.87 19.08
CA LYS A 321 -24.08 17.26 18.02
C LYS A 321 -23.68 15.82 18.31
N ILE A 322 -23.37 15.48 19.57
CA ILE A 322 -23.02 14.10 19.97
C ILE A 322 -24.24 13.17 19.84
N LYS A 323 -25.45 13.67 20.12
CA LYS A 323 -26.68 12.87 20.05
C LYS A 323 -27.16 12.60 18.63
N GLU A 324 -26.82 13.47 17.68
CA GLU A 324 -27.27 13.38 16.28
C GLU A 324 -26.32 12.54 15.39
N ASN A 325 -25.08 12.26 15.82
CA ASN A 325 -24.18 11.40 15.03
C ASN A 325 -23.18 10.62 15.90
N PRO A 326 -23.58 9.47 16.49
CA PRO A 326 -22.72 8.66 17.34
C PRO A 326 -21.54 8.02 16.61
N LEU A 327 -21.59 7.93 15.28
CA LEU A 327 -20.63 7.18 14.45
C LEU A 327 -19.47 8.05 13.90
N LEU A 328 -19.36 9.30 14.33
CA LEU A 328 -18.27 10.21 13.91
C LEU A 328 -17.22 10.47 14.99
N TYR A 329 -17.33 9.79 16.14
CA TYR A 329 -16.38 9.88 17.25
C TYR A 329 -15.98 8.48 17.76
N GLU A 330 -15.62 7.60 16.82
CA GLU A 330 -14.73 6.45 17.07
C GLU A 330 -13.35 6.71 16.45
#